data_AF-A0A967SLW1-F1
#
_entry.id   AF-A0A967SLW1-F1
#
_cell.length_a   1.000
_cell.length_b   1.000
_cell.length_c   1.000
_cell.angle_alpha   90.00
_cell.angle_beta   90.00
_cell.angle_gamma   90.00
#
_symmetry.space_group_name_H-M   'P 1'
#
loop_
_entity.id
_entity.type
_entity.pdbx_description
1 polymer ?
#
loop_
_entity_poly.entity_id
_entity_poly.type
_entity_poly.pdbx_seq_one_letter_code
_entity_poly.pdbx_strand_id
1 'polypeptide(L)'
;MRFWGGVGRAGLIHRSAAAFMVAYTLWHIVYIAVKIARSENRKKLIWGSDSFVPHPDDARDFVQQWKYYFGKGSPPQFGRYGYLEKMDYLGEVWGFFVIGGSGFLLWFPEFFGQWMPGWMFNVATVFHGEEAMLAAAFIFTIHFFNVHLRPEKFPLDAVMFTGRATVEYMEEEHPRMLETLEAHADEPVAETPTKDRPAPPPTRGQTLFAAVFGFAAWGIGLATIGMILWAVFC
;
A
#
# COMPACT_ATOMS: atom_id res chain seq x y z
N MET A 1 29.04 -6.34 0.40
CA MET A 1 29.07 -5.20 -0.56
C MET A 1 29.66 -5.53 -1.96
N ARG A 2 30.55 -6.52 -2.12
CA ARG A 2 31.07 -6.89 -3.46
C ARG A 2 30.00 -7.40 -4.44
N PHE A 3 28.99 -8.11 -3.95
CA PHE A 3 27.86 -8.61 -4.75
C PHE A 3 27.14 -7.50 -5.54
N TRP A 4 26.91 -6.35 -4.90
CA TRP A 4 26.30 -5.17 -5.52
C TRP A 4 27.31 -4.28 -6.28
N GLY A 5 28.57 -4.71 -6.39
CA GLY A 5 29.66 -3.98 -7.02
C GLY A 5 30.17 -2.77 -6.23
N GLY A 6 30.08 -2.82 -4.91
CA GLY A 6 30.63 -1.83 -3.98
C GLY A 6 29.67 -0.69 -3.62
N VAL A 7 30.12 0.20 -2.73
CA VAL A 7 29.31 1.31 -2.18
C VAL A 7 28.79 2.22 -3.28
N GLY A 8 29.62 2.57 -4.27
CA GLY A 8 29.22 3.45 -5.36
C GLY A 8 28.06 2.91 -6.19
N ARG A 9 28.09 1.61 -6.54
CA ARG A 9 26.99 0.98 -7.29
C ARG A 9 25.75 0.77 -6.43
N ALA A 10 25.91 0.40 -5.15
CA ALA A 10 24.78 0.30 -4.23
C ALA A 10 24.05 1.65 -4.09
N GLY A 11 24.79 2.76 -3.96
CA GLY A 11 24.22 4.10 -3.95
C GLY A 11 23.54 4.49 -5.27
N LEU A 12 24.07 4.05 -6.42
CA LEU A 12 23.40 4.25 -7.71
C LEU A 12 22.09 3.49 -7.82
N ILE A 13 22.06 2.22 -7.39
CA ILE A 13 20.85 1.39 -7.38
C ILE A 13 19.80 2.02 -6.48
N HIS A 14 20.18 2.40 -5.25
CA HIS A 14 19.29 3.04 -4.30
C HIS A 14 18.67 4.34 -4.87
N ARG A 15 19.49 5.22 -5.46
CA ARG A 15 19.00 6.45 -6.12
C ARG A 15 18.11 6.18 -7.33
N SER A 16 18.41 5.14 -8.10
CA SER A 16 17.57 4.76 -9.25
C SER A 16 16.19 4.27 -8.79
N ALA A 17 16.14 3.47 -7.73
CA ALA A 17 14.89 3.05 -7.10
C ALA A 17 14.12 4.25 -6.52
N ALA A 18 14.83 5.17 -5.83
CA ALA A 18 14.24 6.40 -5.32
C ALA A 18 13.66 7.29 -6.43
N ALA A 19 14.31 7.37 -7.60
CA ALA A 19 13.77 8.13 -8.74
C ALA A 19 12.46 7.52 -9.28
N PHE A 20 12.38 6.19 -9.40
CA PHE A 20 11.15 5.50 -9.79
C PHE A 20 10.03 5.77 -8.78
N MET A 21 10.37 5.67 -7.50
CA MET A 21 9.46 5.91 -6.39
C MET A 21 8.92 7.35 -6.39
N VAL A 22 9.78 8.35 -6.57
CA VAL A 22 9.35 9.76 -6.71
C VAL A 22 8.42 9.94 -7.92
N ALA A 23 8.74 9.34 -9.08
CA ALA A 23 7.90 9.44 -10.26
C ALA A 23 6.50 8.83 -10.03
N TYR A 24 6.43 7.67 -9.39
CA TYR A 24 5.17 7.04 -8.99
C TYR A 24 4.36 7.89 -8.01
N THR A 25 5.00 8.45 -6.98
CA THR A 25 4.33 9.32 -6.01
C THR A 25 3.80 10.59 -6.66
N LEU A 26 4.55 11.22 -7.57
CA LEU A 26 4.06 12.37 -8.32
C LEU A 26 2.86 12.01 -9.20
N TRP A 27 2.91 10.86 -9.88
CA TRP A 27 1.77 10.35 -10.63
C TRP A 27 0.53 10.18 -9.74
N HIS A 28 0.70 9.56 -8.56
CA HIS A 28 -0.39 9.37 -7.61
C HIS A 28 -0.98 10.69 -7.10
N ILE A 29 -0.13 11.68 -6.78
CA ILE A 29 -0.58 13.02 -6.39
C ILE A 29 -1.40 13.67 -7.51
N VAL A 30 -0.95 13.59 -8.76
CA VAL A 30 -1.68 14.10 -9.92
C VAL A 30 -3.02 13.37 -10.09
N TYR A 31 -3.02 12.05 -9.97
CA TYR A 31 -4.25 11.24 -10.03
C TYR A 31 -5.28 11.69 -8.97
N ILE A 32 -4.85 11.85 -7.71
CA ILE A 32 -5.72 12.33 -6.63
C ILE A 32 -6.19 13.77 -6.89
N ALA A 33 -5.30 14.66 -7.34
CA ALA A 33 -5.66 16.05 -7.66
C ALA A 33 -6.71 16.13 -8.78
N VAL A 34 -6.55 15.34 -9.85
CA VAL A 34 -7.53 15.26 -10.93
C VAL A 34 -8.86 14.68 -10.43
N LYS A 35 -8.81 13.63 -9.60
CA LYS A 35 -10.02 13.03 -9.00
C LYS A 35 -10.77 14.05 -8.13
N ILE A 36 -10.08 14.85 -7.33
CA ILE A 36 -10.67 15.91 -6.51
C ILE A 36 -11.23 17.04 -7.38
N ALA A 37 -10.50 17.45 -8.42
CA ALA A 37 -10.91 18.54 -9.31
C ALA A 37 -12.16 18.18 -10.12
N ARG A 38 -12.30 16.92 -10.54
CA ARG A 38 -13.46 16.42 -11.31
C ARG A 38 -14.64 15.97 -10.46
N SER A 39 -14.45 15.79 -9.15
CA SER A 39 -15.51 15.27 -8.29
C SER A 39 -16.59 16.32 -8.00
N GLU A 40 -17.83 16.01 -8.37
CA GLU A 40 -19.02 16.80 -8.04
C GLU A 40 -19.28 16.85 -6.52
N ASN A 41 -18.92 15.78 -5.78
CA ASN A 41 -19.12 15.70 -4.33
C ASN A 41 -17.82 15.41 -3.57
N ARG A 42 -17.05 16.45 -3.29
CA ARG A 42 -15.77 16.36 -2.55
C ARG A 42 -15.92 15.83 -1.13
N LYS A 43 -17.09 16.03 -0.49
CA LYS A 43 -17.35 15.46 0.84
C LYS A 43 -17.41 13.93 0.77
N LYS A 44 -18.03 13.36 -0.27
CA LYS A 44 -18.07 11.91 -0.50
C LYS A 44 -16.68 11.33 -0.76
N LEU A 45 -15.75 12.08 -1.36
CA LEU A 45 -14.36 11.61 -1.52
C LEU A 45 -13.63 11.40 -0.19
N ILE A 46 -13.91 12.22 0.83
CA ILE A 46 -13.22 12.19 2.12
C ILE A 46 -13.98 11.31 3.13
N TRP A 47 -15.31 11.40 3.13
CA TRP A 47 -16.18 10.77 4.15
C TRP A 47 -17.09 9.67 3.59
N GLY A 48 -16.96 9.33 2.32
CA GLY A 48 -17.74 8.26 1.70
C GLY A 48 -17.17 6.88 1.97
N SER A 49 -17.96 5.86 1.62
CA SER A 49 -17.61 4.43 1.76
C SER A 49 -16.38 4.01 0.96
N ASP A 50 -16.04 4.74 -0.12
CA ASP A 50 -14.86 4.51 -0.97
C ASP A 50 -13.61 5.30 -0.51
N SER A 51 -13.67 5.97 0.63
CA SER A 51 -12.58 6.82 1.12
C SER A 51 -11.44 6.00 1.73
N PHE A 52 -10.21 6.37 1.40
CA PHE A 52 -9.00 5.91 2.08
C PHE A 52 -8.65 6.72 3.33
N VAL A 53 -9.40 7.78 3.62
CA VAL A 53 -9.17 8.62 4.81
C VAL A 53 -9.70 7.89 6.05
N PRO A 54 -8.91 7.80 7.14
CA PRO A 54 -9.39 7.23 8.40
C PRO A 54 -10.68 7.91 8.88
N HIS A 55 -11.66 7.08 9.22
CA HIS A 55 -12.99 7.44 9.67
C HIS A 55 -13.18 7.04 11.14
N PRO A 56 -13.99 7.76 11.93
CA PRO A 56 -14.32 7.32 13.29
C PRO A 56 -14.90 5.88 13.38
N ASP A 57 -15.52 5.39 12.31
CA ASP A 57 -15.99 4.00 12.24
C ASP A 57 -14.85 2.98 12.19
N ASP A 58 -13.66 3.35 11.73
CA ASP A 58 -12.49 2.46 11.73
C ASP A 58 -12.09 2.06 13.16
N ALA A 59 -12.28 2.98 14.13
CA ALA A 59 -12.07 2.66 15.55
C ALA A 59 -13.14 1.70 16.09
N ARG A 60 -14.39 1.79 15.59
CA ARG A 60 -15.45 0.84 15.94
C ARG A 60 -15.15 -0.53 15.36
N ASP A 61 -14.73 -0.58 14.09
CA ASP A 61 -14.37 -1.80 13.40
C ASP A 61 -13.15 -2.48 14.07
N PHE A 62 -12.16 -1.71 14.51
CA PHE A 62 -11.04 -2.20 15.33
C PHE A 62 -11.53 -2.87 16.62
N VAL A 63 -12.36 -2.17 17.42
CA VAL A 63 -12.89 -2.73 18.67
C VAL A 63 -13.74 -3.97 18.40
N GLN A 64 -14.55 -3.96 17.34
CA GLN A 64 -15.38 -5.10 16.95
C GLN A 64 -14.53 -6.30 16.53
N GLN A 65 -13.44 -6.09 15.80
CA GLN A 65 -12.50 -7.16 15.45
C GLN A 65 -11.91 -7.83 16.69
N TRP A 66 -11.46 -7.04 17.68
CA TRP A 66 -10.96 -7.61 18.93
C TRP A 66 -12.02 -8.38 19.69
N LYS A 67 -13.25 -7.87 19.78
CA LYS A 67 -14.37 -8.61 20.38
C LYS A 67 -14.58 -9.95 19.67
N TYR A 68 -14.63 -9.94 18.35
CA TYR A 68 -14.78 -11.14 17.52
C TYR A 68 -13.67 -12.17 17.80
N TYR A 69 -12.40 -11.74 17.86
CA TYR A 69 -11.28 -12.62 18.20
C TYR A 69 -11.40 -13.27 19.58
N PHE A 70 -12.04 -12.60 20.53
CA PHE A 70 -12.36 -13.17 21.85
C PHE A 70 -13.72 -13.90 21.89
N GLY A 71 -14.29 -14.26 20.74
CA GLY A 71 -15.57 -14.96 20.62
C GLY A 71 -16.79 -14.13 21.00
N LYS A 72 -16.67 -12.79 21.01
CA LYS A 72 -17.74 -11.87 21.40
C LYS A 72 -18.25 -11.10 20.18
N GLY A 73 -19.48 -11.40 19.76
CA GLY A 73 -20.13 -10.72 18.64
C GLY A 73 -19.67 -11.21 17.26
N SER A 74 -20.19 -10.58 16.21
CA SER A 74 -19.89 -10.89 14.81
C SER A 74 -18.56 -10.28 14.35
N PRO A 75 -17.95 -10.78 13.26
CA PRO A 75 -16.81 -10.11 12.64
C PRO A 75 -17.17 -8.69 12.17
N PRO A 76 -16.21 -7.76 12.14
CA PRO A 76 -16.43 -6.41 11.60
C PRO A 76 -16.88 -6.49 10.14
N GLN A 77 -17.77 -5.59 9.74
CA GLN A 77 -18.32 -5.57 8.40
C GLN A 77 -17.61 -4.47 7.59
N PHE A 78 -16.48 -4.79 6.97
CA PHE A 78 -15.66 -3.80 6.28
C PHE A 78 -16.32 -3.25 5.01
N GLY A 79 -16.05 -1.97 4.73
CA GLY A 79 -16.38 -1.35 3.45
C GLY A 79 -15.36 -1.72 2.38
N ARG A 80 -15.17 -0.82 1.41
CA ARG A 80 -14.17 -1.01 0.36
C ARG A 80 -12.75 -1.16 0.90
N TYR A 81 -12.46 -0.46 2.00
CA TYR A 81 -11.20 -0.59 2.72
C TYR A 81 -11.49 -0.81 4.20
N GLY A 82 -10.86 -1.83 4.78
CA GLY A 82 -10.80 -2.05 6.22
C GLY A 82 -9.85 -1.06 6.90
N TYR A 83 -9.91 -0.98 8.24
CA TYR A 83 -9.08 -0.04 8.98
C TYR A 83 -7.57 -0.32 8.82
N LEU A 84 -7.17 -1.60 8.70
CA LEU A 84 -5.76 -1.96 8.49
C LEU A 84 -5.24 -1.49 7.13
N GLU A 85 -6.05 -1.60 6.07
CA GLU A 85 -5.66 -1.15 4.72
C GLU A 85 -5.53 0.37 4.66
N LYS A 86 -6.44 1.10 5.34
CA LYS A 86 -6.33 2.57 5.47
C LYS A 86 -5.11 2.98 6.29
N MET A 87 -4.79 2.22 7.35
CA MET A 87 -3.59 2.46 8.16
C MET A 87 -2.31 2.15 7.39
N ASP A 88 -2.30 1.10 6.56
CA ASP A 88 -1.19 0.78 5.65
C ASP A 88 -0.97 1.95 4.67
N TYR A 89 -2.03 2.41 3.99
CA TYR A 89 -1.96 3.57 3.10
C TYR A 89 -1.49 4.85 3.81
N LEU A 90 -1.99 5.14 5.02
CA LEU A 90 -1.57 6.30 5.78
C LEU A 90 -0.11 6.20 6.21
N GLY A 91 0.33 5.02 6.63
CA GLY A 91 1.71 4.72 6.99
C GLY A 91 2.65 4.97 5.81
N GLU A 92 2.29 4.49 4.63
CA GLU A 92 3.03 4.72 3.38
C GLU A 92 3.13 6.22 3.05
N VAL A 93 2.01 6.96 3.11
CA VAL A 93 1.99 8.41 2.85
C VAL A 93 2.89 9.16 3.84
N TRP A 94 2.82 8.84 5.13
CA TRP A 94 3.70 9.40 6.16
C TRP A 94 5.16 9.07 5.89
N GLY A 95 5.46 7.80 5.65
CA GLY A 95 6.80 7.31 5.40
C GLY A 95 7.43 8.00 4.20
N PHE A 96 6.66 8.23 3.13
CA PHE A 96 7.11 9.00 1.96
C PHE A 96 7.58 10.40 2.29
N PHE A 97 6.88 11.12 3.19
CA PHE A 97 7.32 12.45 3.59
C PHE A 97 8.64 12.39 4.37
N VAL A 98 8.79 11.42 5.28
CA VAL A 98 9.99 11.27 6.10
C VAL A 98 11.18 10.78 5.27
N ILE A 99 11.08 9.61 4.63
CA ILE A 99 12.17 9.00 3.87
C ILE A 99 12.46 9.78 2.59
N GLY A 100 11.44 10.28 1.90
CA GLY A 100 11.58 11.06 0.67
C GLY A 100 12.17 12.44 0.95
N GLY A 101 11.66 13.14 1.97
CA GLY A 101 12.17 14.46 2.35
C GLY A 101 13.61 14.41 2.85
N SER A 102 13.91 13.50 3.79
CA SER A 102 15.28 13.29 4.28
C SER A 102 16.22 12.81 3.18
N GLY A 103 15.77 11.90 2.31
CA GLY A 103 16.55 11.36 1.21
C GLY A 103 16.89 12.42 0.17
N PHE A 104 15.94 13.31 -0.16
CA PHE A 104 16.18 14.42 -1.09
C PHE A 104 17.22 15.41 -0.54
N LEU A 105 17.16 15.71 0.75
CA LEU A 105 18.16 16.53 1.43
C LEU A 105 19.56 15.88 1.37
N LEU A 106 19.65 14.57 1.63
CA LEU A 106 20.90 13.81 1.58
C LEU A 106 21.43 13.58 0.16
N TRP A 107 20.56 13.60 -0.85
CA TRP A 107 20.95 13.43 -2.25
C TRP A 107 21.62 14.70 -2.80
N PHE A 108 21.14 15.89 -2.43
CA PHE A 108 21.66 17.17 -2.95
C PHE A 108 22.32 18.05 -1.87
N PRO A 109 23.35 17.55 -1.16
CA PRO A 109 23.86 18.22 0.03
C PRO A 109 24.50 19.58 -0.25
N GLU A 110 25.12 19.78 -1.43
CA GLU A 110 25.71 21.07 -1.80
C GLU A 110 24.64 22.15 -2.01
N PHE A 111 23.46 21.78 -2.54
CA PHE A 111 22.35 22.71 -2.72
C PHE A 111 21.73 23.09 -1.37
N PHE A 112 21.40 22.10 -0.53
CA PHE A 112 20.78 22.34 0.78
C PHE A 112 21.76 23.00 1.77
N GLY A 113 23.05 22.66 1.69
CA GLY A 113 24.08 23.20 2.58
C GLY A 113 24.34 24.70 2.42
N GLN A 114 23.87 25.32 1.33
CA GLN A 114 23.97 26.77 1.14
C GLN A 114 23.06 27.57 2.08
N TRP A 115 22.00 26.96 2.60
CA TRP A 115 20.96 27.65 3.37
C TRP A 115 20.47 26.87 4.60
N MET A 116 20.90 25.61 4.80
CA MET A 116 20.64 24.83 5.99
C MET A 116 21.87 24.69 6.90
N PRO A 117 21.67 24.63 8.23
CA PRO A 117 22.76 24.33 9.15
C PRO A 117 23.19 22.86 9.04
N GLY A 118 24.48 22.58 9.24
CA GLY A 118 25.06 21.24 9.09
C GLY A 118 24.41 20.15 9.94
N TRP A 119 23.86 20.49 11.12
CA TRP A 119 23.16 19.51 11.97
C TRP A 119 21.92 18.90 11.30
N MET A 120 21.31 19.60 10.34
CA MET A 120 20.13 19.11 9.62
C MET A 120 20.44 17.84 8.82
N PHE A 121 21.67 17.69 8.31
CA PHE A 121 22.10 16.48 7.61
C PHE A 121 22.21 15.27 8.55
N ASN A 122 22.60 15.50 9.81
CA ASN A 122 22.61 14.45 10.83
C ASN A 122 21.19 14.00 11.15
N VAL A 123 20.27 14.96 11.31
CA VAL A 123 18.85 14.67 11.52
C VAL A 123 18.27 13.90 10.35
N ALA A 124 18.49 14.37 9.11
CA ALA A 124 18.04 13.66 7.92
C ALA A 124 18.59 12.24 7.85
N THR A 125 19.87 12.02 8.18
CA THR A 125 20.47 10.69 8.19
C THR A 125 19.76 9.76 9.18
N VAL A 126 19.50 10.24 10.40
CA VAL A 126 18.77 9.45 11.41
C VAL A 126 17.36 9.14 10.94
N PHE A 127 16.57 10.15 10.58
CA PHE A 127 15.19 9.94 10.15
C PHE A 127 15.08 9.05 8.90
N HIS A 128 15.98 9.21 7.93
CA HIS A 128 16.01 8.36 6.74
C HIS A 128 16.29 6.90 7.09
N GLY A 129 17.29 6.65 7.96
CA GLY A 129 17.67 5.31 8.38
C GLY A 129 16.60 4.63 9.23
N GLU A 130 16.05 5.33 10.22
CA GLU A 130 15.00 4.81 11.09
C GLU A 130 13.70 4.53 10.32
N GLU A 131 13.28 5.44 9.44
CA GLU A 131 12.09 5.23 8.61
C GLU A 131 12.29 4.04 7.66
N ALA A 132 13.49 3.84 7.09
CA ALA A 132 13.76 2.68 6.25
C ALA A 132 13.61 1.36 7.03
N MET A 133 14.02 1.31 8.30
CA MET A 133 13.84 0.15 9.16
C MET A 133 12.38 -0.06 9.58
N LEU A 134 11.68 1.02 9.94
CA LEU A 134 10.26 0.98 10.27
C LEU A 134 9.43 0.49 9.06
N ALA A 135 9.67 1.05 7.88
CA ALA A 135 8.99 0.67 6.65
C ALA A 135 9.29 -0.79 6.29
N ALA A 136 10.55 -1.24 6.36
CA ALA A 136 10.89 -2.63 6.12
C ALA A 136 10.19 -3.57 7.13
N ALA A 137 10.19 -3.23 8.42
CA ALA A 137 9.50 -4.01 9.44
C ALA A 137 8.00 -4.10 9.17
N PHE A 138 7.34 -2.98 8.86
CA PHE A 138 5.91 -2.94 8.59
C PHE A 138 5.55 -3.75 7.32
N ILE A 139 6.28 -3.54 6.22
CA ILE A 139 6.05 -4.24 4.96
C ILE A 139 6.22 -5.75 5.14
N PHE A 140 7.28 -6.20 5.78
CA PHE A 140 7.57 -7.63 5.89
C PHE A 140 6.75 -8.36 6.97
N THR A 141 6.16 -7.65 7.92
CA THR A 141 5.31 -8.26 8.95
C THR A 141 3.83 -8.14 8.64
N ILE A 142 3.34 -6.93 8.40
CA ILE A 142 1.90 -6.67 8.24
C ILE A 142 1.49 -6.86 6.79
N HIS A 143 2.13 -6.14 5.87
CA HIS A 143 1.73 -6.15 4.45
C HIS A 143 1.97 -7.53 3.81
N PHE A 144 3.16 -8.09 3.95
CA PHE A 144 3.49 -9.43 3.43
C PHE A 144 2.55 -10.50 3.96
N PHE A 145 2.19 -10.43 5.25
CA PHE A 145 1.23 -11.37 5.79
C PHE A 145 -0.14 -11.23 5.12
N ASN A 146 -0.69 -10.02 5.13
CA ASN A 146 -2.04 -9.75 4.66
C ASN A 146 -2.23 -9.98 3.16
N VAL A 147 -1.20 -9.73 2.35
CA VAL A 147 -1.35 -9.72 0.88
C VAL A 147 -0.66 -10.90 0.21
N HIS A 148 0.37 -11.52 0.82
CA HIS A 148 1.12 -12.63 0.23
C HIS A 148 0.95 -13.97 0.96
N LEU A 149 0.88 -14.00 2.30
CA LEU A 149 0.99 -15.24 3.07
C LEU A 149 -0.34 -15.85 3.52
N ARG A 150 -1.44 -15.09 3.47
CA ARG A 150 -2.78 -15.64 3.73
C ARG A 150 -3.10 -16.76 2.73
N PRO A 151 -3.55 -17.95 3.18
CA PRO A 151 -3.82 -19.07 2.28
C PRO A 151 -4.74 -18.73 1.12
N GLU A 152 -5.73 -17.87 1.36
CA GLU A 152 -6.73 -17.45 0.37
C GLU A 152 -6.15 -16.50 -0.69
N LYS A 153 -5.01 -15.86 -0.38
CA LYS A 153 -4.35 -14.86 -1.23
C LYS A 153 -2.99 -15.33 -1.73
N PHE A 154 -2.46 -16.47 -1.29
CA PHE A 154 -1.13 -16.90 -1.69
C PHE A 154 -1.04 -17.19 -3.21
N PRO A 155 -0.01 -16.73 -3.94
CA PRO A 155 1.18 -16.01 -3.47
C PRO A 155 1.05 -14.48 -3.44
N LEU A 156 -0.06 -13.92 -3.91
CA LEU A 156 -0.45 -12.52 -3.76
C LEU A 156 -1.97 -12.32 -4.03
N ASP A 157 -2.56 -11.28 -3.48
CA ASP A 157 -3.94 -10.88 -3.81
C ASP A 157 -4.09 -10.38 -5.28
N ALA A 158 -4.53 -11.26 -6.17
CA ALA A 158 -4.63 -10.97 -7.60
C ALA A 158 -5.69 -9.90 -7.97
N VAL A 159 -6.53 -9.46 -7.02
CA VAL A 159 -7.47 -8.35 -7.23
C VAL A 159 -6.72 -7.08 -7.65
N MET A 160 -5.48 -6.87 -7.15
CA MET A 160 -4.69 -5.68 -7.49
C MET A 160 -4.35 -5.55 -8.99
N PHE A 161 -4.28 -6.67 -9.71
CA PHE A 161 -3.95 -6.68 -11.15
C PHE A 161 -5.18 -6.83 -12.03
N THR A 162 -6.16 -7.59 -11.55
CA THR A 162 -7.33 -7.96 -12.36
C THR A 162 -8.50 -7.00 -12.16
N GLY A 163 -8.57 -6.35 -11.00
CA GLY A 163 -9.73 -5.59 -10.55
C GLY A 163 -10.98 -6.47 -10.36
N ARG A 164 -10.81 -7.79 -10.22
CA ARG A 164 -11.92 -8.77 -10.18
C ARG A 164 -11.87 -9.54 -8.88
N ALA A 165 -13.02 -9.64 -8.22
CA ALA A 165 -13.24 -10.43 -7.01
C ALA A 165 -14.47 -11.35 -7.19
N THR A 166 -14.46 -12.50 -6.55
CA THR A 166 -15.65 -13.36 -6.44
C THR A 166 -16.62 -12.79 -5.41
N VAL A 167 -17.89 -13.20 -5.45
CA VAL A 167 -18.87 -12.81 -4.42
C VAL A 167 -18.43 -13.30 -3.05
N GLU A 168 -17.98 -14.56 -2.95
CA GLU A 168 -17.41 -15.15 -1.72
C GLU A 168 -16.25 -14.30 -1.16
N TYR A 169 -15.32 -13.86 -2.02
CA TYR A 169 -14.24 -12.96 -1.58
C TYR A 169 -14.80 -11.64 -1.01
N MET A 170 -15.82 -11.07 -1.65
CA MET A 170 -16.43 -9.82 -1.20
C MET A 170 -17.22 -9.98 0.11
N GLU A 171 -17.87 -11.12 0.32
CA GLU A 171 -18.56 -11.45 1.58
C GLU A 171 -17.59 -11.51 2.76
N GLU A 172 -16.39 -12.06 2.54
CA GLU A 172 -15.37 -12.19 3.58
C GLU A 172 -14.58 -10.90 3.81
N GLU A 173 -14.10 -10.26 2.74
CA GLU A 173 -13.15 -9.14 2.84
C GLU A 173 -13.84 -7.77 2.89
N HIS A 174 -14.99 -7.61 2.20
CA HIS A 174 -15.63 -6.30 1.99
C HIS A 174 -17.18 -6.35 2.07
N PRO A 175 -17.78 -6.93 3.13
CA PRO A 175 -19.22 -7.21 3.16
C PRO A 175 -20.10 -5.97 3.06
N ARG A 176 -19.70 -4.83 3.64
CA ARG A 176 -20.46 -3.57 3.54
C ARG A 176 -20.37 -2.97 2.13
N MET A 177 -19.26 -3.22 1.42
CA MET A 177 -19.16 -2.86 0.00
C MET A 177 -20.07 -3.76 -0.83
N LEU A 178 -20.12 -5.06 -0.55
CA LEU A 178 -21.01 -5.99 -1.24
C LEU A 178 -22.47 -5.57 -1.08
N GLU A 179 -22.94 -5.30 0.15
CA GLU A 179 -24.29 -4.81 0.42
C GLU A 179 -24.62 -3.55 -0.39
N THR A 180 -23.66 -2.61 -0.46
CA THR A 180 -23.83 -1.38 -1.24
C THR A 180 -23.95 -1.70 -2.73
N LEU A 181 -23.12 -2.59 -3.27
CA LEU A 181 -23.15 -2.99 -4.68
C LEU A 181 -24.45 -3.72 -5.03
N GLU A 182 -24.94 -4.60 -4.16
CA GLU A 182 -26.19 -5.33 -4.35
C GLU A 182 -27.41 -4.39 -4.31
N ALA A 183 -27.45 -3.47 -3.35
CA ALA A 183 -28.52 -2.48 -3.23
C ALA A 183 -28.62 -1.56 -4.46
N HIS A 184 -27.50 -1.35 -5.16
CA HIS A 184 -27.40 -0.50 -6.35
C HIS A 184 -27.13 -1.33 -7.62
N ALA A 185 -27.43 -2.64 -7.62
CA ALA A 185 -27.11 -3.54 -8.73
C ALA A 185 -27.81 -3.17 -10.06
N ASP A 186 -28.94 -2.47 -9.96
CA ASP A 186 -29.71 -1.96 -11.10
C ASP A 186 -29.40 -0.49 -11.42
N GLU A 187 -28.56 0.19 -10.63
CA GLU A 187 -28.14 1.56 -10.87
C GLU A 187 -26.83 1.63 -11.66
N PRO A 188 -26.63 2.68 -12.49
CA PRO A 188 -25.36 2.93 -13.14
C PRO A 188 -24.22 3.16 -12.14
N VAL A 189 -23.32 2.20 -11.99
CA VAL A 189 -22.12 2.34 -11.14
C VAL A 189 -21.07 3.30 -11.78
N ALA A 190 -21.23 3.63 -13.06
CA ALA A 190 -20.42 4.60 -13.81
C ALA A 190 -21.30 5.52 -14.67
N GLU A 191 -20.82 6.74 -14.98
CA GLU A 191 -21.50 7.72 -15.86
C GLU A 191 -21.83 7.16 -17.27
N THR A 192 -21.20 6.05 -17.66
CA THR A 192 -21.56 5.24 -18.84
C THR A 192 -21.80 3.79 -18.41
N PRO A 193 -23.04 3.41 -18.06
CA PRO A 193 -23.34 2.05 -17.66
C PRO A 193 -23.42 1.17 -18.91
N THR A 194 -22.50 0.24 -19.04
CA THR A 194 -22.88 -1.07 -19.57
C THR A 194 -22.93 -2.00 -18.37
N LYS A 195 -24.09 -2.64 -18.16
CA LYS A 195 -24.18 -3.84 -17.34
C LYS A 195 -23.22 -4.84 -17.98
N ASP A 196 -21.96 -4.82 -17.59
CA ASP A 196 -21.09 -5.91 -17.98
C ASP A 196 -21.59 -7.12 -17.21
N ARG A 197 -21.74 -8.23 -17.93
CA ARG A 197 -21.93 -9.56 -17.35
C ARG A 197 -20.93 -9.73 -16.18
N PRO A 198 -21.22 -10.57 -15.17
CA PRO A 198 -20.26 -10.85 -14.10
C PRO A 198 -18.87 -10.96 -14.71
N ALA A 199 -17.96 -10.09 -14.26
CA ALA A 199 -16.68 -9.87 -14.92
C ALA A 199 -16.08 -11.26 -15.19
N PRO A 200 -15.74 -11.60 -16.44
CA PRO A 200 -15.32 -12.95 -16.75
C PRO A 200 -14.15 -13.32 -15.82
N PRO A 201 -14.02 -14.58 -15.41
CA PRO A 201 -12.91 -14.98 -14.55
C PRO A 201 -11.58 -14.52 -15.18
N PRO A 202 -10.56 -14.17 -14.37
CA PRO A 202 -9.24 -13.84 -14.89
C PRO A 202 -8.77 -14.89 -15.90
N THR A 203 -8.20 -14.44 -17.01
CA THR A 203 -7.65 -15.36 -18.00
C THR A 203 -6.48 -16.12 -17.40
N ARG A 204 -6.18 -17.32 -17.94
CA ARG A 204 -4.99 -18.08 -17.51
C ARG A 204 -3.70 -17.25 -17.54
N GLY A 205 -3.57 -16.35 -18.53
CA GLY A 205 -2.43 -15.45 -18.63
C GLY A 205 -2.36 -14.44 -17.49
N GLN A 206 -3.49 -13.85 -17.10
CA GLN A 206 -3.57 -12.93 -15.95
C GLN A 206 -3.25 -13.65 -14.64
N THR A 207 -3.82 -14.85 -14.44
CA THR A 207 -3.52 -15.67 -13.26
C THR A 207 -2.06 -16.07 -13.20
N LEU A 208 -1.46 -16.50 -14.32
CA LEU A 208 -0.04 -16.85 -14.39
C LEU A 208 0.84 -15.64 -14.11
N PHE A 209 0.53 -14.49 -14.72
CA PHE A 209 1.26 -13.24 -14.48
C PHE A 209 1.24 -12.85 -13.00
N ALA A 210 0.05 -12.85 -12.38
CA ALA A 210 -0.09 -12.58 -10.96
C ALA A 210 0.74 -13.58 -10.15
N ALA A 211 0.59 -14.89 -10.36
CA ALA A 211 1.35 -15.90 -9.63
C ALA A 211 2.87 -15.69 -9.75
N VAL A 212 3.39 -15.49 -10.97
CA VAL A 212 4.83 -15.24 -11.20
C VAL A 212 5.30 -13.99 -10.49
N PHE A 213 4.55 -12.89 -10.59
CA PHE A 213 4.87 -11.66 -9.88
C PHE A 213 4.87 -11.86 -8.36
N GLY A 214 3.87 -12.55 -7.81
CA GLY A 214 3.75 -12.81 -6.38
C GLY A 214 4.91 -13.61 -5.83
N PHE A 215 5.24 -14.73 -6.48
CA PHE A 215 6.40 -15.52 -6.09
C PHE A 215 7.72 -14.76 -6.23
N ALA A 216 7.86 -13.93 -7.27
CA ALA A 216 9.05 -13.10 -7.45
C ALA A 216 9.16 -12.03 -6.36
N ALA A 217 8.09 -11.28 -6.09
CA ALA A 217 8.04 -10.25 -5.06
C ALA A 217 8.28 -10.86 -3.67
N TRP A 218 7.65 -11.99 -3.39
CA TRP A 218 7.86 -12.74 -2.14
C TRP A 218 9.31 -13.21 -1.99
N GLY A 219 9.89 -13.80 -3.05
CA GLY A 219 11.29 -14.25 -3.04
C GLY A 219 12.29 -13.10 -2.87
N ILE A 220 12.07 -11.97 -3.55
CA ILE A 220 12.88 -10.75 -3.38
C ILE A 220 12.74 -10.22 -1.96
N GLY A 221 11.54 -10.24 -1.40
CA GLY A 221 11.26 -9.84 -0.03
C GLY A 221 12.03 -10.68 0.98
N LEU A 222 11.95 -12.01 0.88
CA LEU A 222 12.71 -12.93 1.73
C LEU A 222 14.23 -12.73 1.62
N ALA A 223 14.74 -12.53 0.40
CA ALA A 223 16.15 -12.22 0.19
C ALA A 223 16.54 -10.89 0.87
N THR A 224 15.68 -9.89 0.80
CA THR A 224 15.89 -8.58 1.43
C THR A 224 15.90 -8.68 2.95
N ILE A 225 14.94 -9.40 3.54
CA ILE A 225 14.94 -9.70 4.99
C ILE A 225 16.23 -10.41 5.39
N GLY A 226 16.62 -11.45 4.64
CA GLY A 226 17.86 -12.18 4.91
C GLY A 226 19.10 -11.28 4.89
N MET A 227 19.17 -10.34 3.95
CA MET A 227 20.26 -9.35 3.89
C MET A 227 20.23 -8.37 5.06
N ILE A 228 19.05 -7.92 5.49
CA ILE A 228 18.91 -7.03 6.66
C ILE A 228 19.38 -7.76 7.92
N LEU A 229 18.89 -8.97 8.16
CA LEU A 229 19.29 -9.78 9.31
C LEU A 229 20.79 -10.05 9.31
N TRP A 230 21.35 -10.42 8.16
CA TRP A 230 22.80 -10.58 8.02
C TRP A 230 23.55 -9.31 8.39
N ALA A 231 23.13 -8.15 7.88
CA ALA A 231 23.80 -6.87 8.15
C ALA A 231 23.70 -6.43 9.62
N VAL A 232 22.66 -6.85 10.34
CA VAL A 232 22.46 -6.50 11.76
C VAL A 232 23.23 -7.44 12.70
N PHE A 233 23.31 -8.74 12.36
CA PHE A 233 23.83 -9.76 13.27
C PHE A 233 25.22 -10.31 12.92
N CYS A 234 25.79 -9.98 11.76
CA CYS A 234 27.09 -10.48 11.29
C CYS A 234 28.02 -9.33 10.88
#